data_AF-A0A2V5V8Q8-F1
#
_entry.id   AF-A0A2V5V8Q8-F1
#
_cell.length_a   1.000
_cell.length_b   1.000
_cell.length_c   1.000
_cell.angle_alpha   90.00
_cell.angle_beta   90.00
_cell.angle_gamma   90.00
#
_symmetry.space_group_name_H-M   'P 1'
#
loop_
_entity.id
_entity.type
_entity.pdbx_description
1 polymer ?
#
loop_
_entity_poly.entity_id
_entity_poly.type
_entity_poly.pdbx_seq_one_letter_code
_entity_poly.pdbx_strand_id
1 'polypeptide(L)'
;MDDGNPRRAHYDSFRKVCDVVDYQVQKNFTNWRFDGDENVNIEIYYPVIILQGELLEARETKKSVTLRSAAHLQFRRSVATKGTSVEYQIDVIREQHLLKYLELVDGELERTGCLLRRRHMGKLGCHGISFLPT
;
A
#
# COMPACT_ATOMS: atom_id res chain seq x y z
N MET A 1 -16.01 31.11 -17.44
CA MET A 1 -15.67 31.84 -16.21
C MET A 1 -15.56 30.78 -15.13
N ASP A 2 -14.33 30.38 -14.85
CA ASP A 2 -13.99 29.32 -13.90
C ASP A 2 -13.90 29.97 -12.51
N ASP A 3 -14.84 29.61 -11.64
CA ASP A 3 -14.93 30.13 -10.29
C ASP A 3 -13.82 29.43 -9.48
N GLY A 4 -12.73 30.16 -9.26
CA GLY A 4 -11.46 29.69 -8.66
C GLY A 4 -11.60 29.23 -7.22
N ASN A 5 -12.24 28.07 -7.02
CA ASN A 5 -12.37 27.42 -5.72
C ASN A 5 -11.20 26.43 -5.52
N PRO A 6 -10.16 26.76 -4.73
CA PRO A 6 -8.97 25.93 -4.55
C PRO A 6 -9.29 24.54 -3.99
N ARG A 7 -10.45 24.35 -3.36
CA ARG A 7 -10.89 23.05 -2.83
C ARG A 7 -11.14 21.99 -3.91
N ARG A 8 -11.53 22.39 -5.13
CA ARG A 8 -11.73 21.46 -6.26
C ARG A 8 -10.41 20.84 -6.74
N ALA A 9 -9.34 21.65 -6.80
CA ALA A 9 -8.02 21.20 -7.25
C ALA A 9 -7.40 20.14 -6.33
N HIS A 10 -7.62 20.24 -5.01
CA HIS A 10 -7.11 19.27 -4.04
C HIS A 10 -7.84 17.91 -4.11
N TYR A 11 -9.17 17.92 -4.29
CA TYR A 11 -9.94 16.69 -4.50
C TYR A 11 -9.53 15.96 -5.78
N ASP A 12 -9.27 16.71 -6.85
CA ASP A 12 -8.74 16.15 -8.11
C ASP A 12 -7.37 15.52 -7.95
N SER A 13 -6.52 16.04 -7.05
CA SER A 13 -5.17 15.50 -6.86
C SER A 13 -5.19 14.12 -6.21
N PHE A 14 -6.01 13.93 -5.16
CA PHE A 14 -6.18 12.62 -4.53
C PHE A 14 -6.78 11.59 -5.50
N ARG A 15 -7.79 12.02 -6.28
CA ARG A 15 -8.43 11.18 -7.29
C ARG A 15 -7.47 10.79 -8.42
N LYS A 16 -6.61 11.71 -8.89
CA LYS A 16 -5.59 11.39 -9.88
C LYS A 16 -4.56 10.39 -9.38
N VAL A 17 -4.12 10.50 -8.12
CA VAL A 17 -3.22 9.51 -7.50
C VAL A 17 -3.89 8.13 -7.48
N CYS A 18 -5.14 8.09 -7.02
CA CYS A 18 -6.01 6.92 -7.08
C CYS A 18 -6.08 6.30 -8.49
N ASP A 19 -6.34 7.10 -9.51
CA ASP A 19 -6.47 6.64 -10.90
C ASP A 19 -5.14 6.12 -11.48
N VAL A 20 -4.01 6.77 -11.15
CA VAL A 20 -2.67 6.32 -11.59
C VAL A 20 -2.28 5.01 -10.90
N VAL A 21 -2.56 4.87 -9.61
CA VAL A 21 -2.30 3.62 -8.87
C VAL A 21 -3.14 2.48 -9.44
N ASP A 22 -4.43 2.72 -9.68
CA ASP A 22 -5.32 1.73 -10.33
C ASP A 22 -4.77 1.29 -11.69
N TYR A 23 -4.32 2.25 -12.52
CA TYR A 23 -3.74 1.97 -13.82
C TYR A 23 -2.46 1.11 -13.71
N GLN A 24 -1.57 1.42 -12.76
CA GLN A 24 -0.34 0.64 -12.57
C GLN A 24 -0.63 -0.77 -12.07
N VAL A 25 -1.53 -0.92 -11.10
CA VAL A 25 -2.02 -2.22 -10.62
C VAL A 25 -2.55 -3.04 -11.81
N GLN A 26 -3.46 -2.47 -12.61
CA GLN A 26 -4.03 -3.16 -13.78
C GLN A 26 -2.97 -3.57 -14.81
N LYS A 27 -2.01 -2.68 -15.11
CA LYS A 27 -0.95 -2.94 -16.08
C LYS A 27 -0.07 -4.10 -15.62
N ASN A 28 0.37 -4.11 -14.37
CA ASN A 28 1.30 -5.11 -13.89
C ASN A 28 0.59 -6.45 -13.72
N PHE A 29 -0.64 -6.51 -13.19
CA PHE A 29 -1.42 -7.77 -13.18
C PHE A 29 -1.68 -8.35 -14.58
N THR A 30 -1.74 -7.52 -15.63
CA THR A 30 -1.92 -8.00 -17.01
C THR A 30 -0.65 -8.60 -17.61
N ASN A 31 0.53 -8.16 -17.15
CA ASN A 31 1.82 -8.58 -17.71
C ASN A 31 2.34 -9.90 -17.12
N TRP A 32 1.66 -10.47 -16.12
CA TRP A 32 2.04 -11.74 -15.52
C TRP A 32 1.34 -12.88 -16.24
N ARG A 33 2.04 -13.51 -17.18
CA ARG A 33 1.69 -14.85 -17.66
C ARG A 33 2.47 -15.86 -16.84
N PHE A 34 1.74 -16.68 -16.08
CA PHE A 34 2.33 -17.78 -15.33
C PHE A 34 2.64 -18.91 -16.30
N ASP A 35 3.90 -18.99 -16.74
CA ASP A 35 4.42 -20.19 -17.39
C ASP A 35 5.59 -20.74 -16.57
N GLY A 36 5.42 -22.00 -16.15
CA GLY A 36 6.51 -22.93 -15.86
C GLY A 36 7.33 -22.76 -14.59
N ASP A 37 8.09 -21.68 -14.42
CA ASP A 37 9.30 -21.75 -13.58
C ASP A 37 9.80 -20.45 -12.92
N GLU A 38 9.08 -19.32 -12.98
CA GLU A 38 9.67 -18.04 -12.55
C GLU A 38 9.22 -17.47 -11.19
N ASN A 39 10.20 -16.84 -10.52
CA ASN A 39 10.11 -16.22 -9.21
C ASN A 39 8.93 -15.26 -9.07
N VAL A 40 8.16 -15.41 -7.99
CA VAL A 40 7.09 -14.48 -7.61
C VAL A 40 7.70 -13.11 -7.28
N ASN A 41 7.66 -12.19 -8.25
CA ASN A 41 8.02 -10.79 -8.05
C ASN A 41 6.93 -10.03 -7.26
N ILE A 42 6.91 -10.11 -5.93
CA ILE A 42 5.89 -9.42 -5.12
C ILE A 42 6.07 -7.90 -5.24
N GLU A 43 5.38 -7.27 -6.19
CA GLU A 43 5.33 -5.81 -6.32
C GLU A 43 4.30 -5.25 -5.33
N ILE A 44 4.78 -4.50 -4.33
CA ILE A 44 3.94 -3.87 -3.32
C ILE A 44 3.83 -2.38 -3.64
N TYR A 45 2.62 -1.91 -3.91
CA TYR A 45 2.34 -0.50 -4.15
C TYR A 45 2.11 0.23 -2.83
N TYR A 46 2.99 1.18 -2.50
CA TYR A 46 2.85 2.11 -1.38
C TYR A 46 2.69 3.54 -1.89
N PRO A 47 1.51 3.92 -2.42
CA PRO A 47 1.25 5.31 -2.75
C PRO A 47 1.23 6.16 -1.48
N VAL A 48 2.18 7.09 -1.39
CA VAL A 48 2.28 8.06 -0.29
C VAL A 48 2.03 9.47 -0.81
N ILE A 49 1.15 10.20 -0.14
CA ILE A 49 0.89 11.62 -0.39
C ILE A 49 1.48 12.42 0.77
N ILE A 50 2.40 13.32 0.43
CA ILE A 50 3.09 14.19 1.39
C ILE A 50 2.48 15.58 1.32
N LEU A 51 2.06 16.11 2.47
CA LEU A 51 1.45 17.43 2.59
C LEU A 51 2.34 18.37 3.40
N GLN A 52 2.58 19.57 2.88
CA GLN A 52 3.28 20.64 3.61
C GLN A 52 2.37 21.34 4.63
N GLY A 53 1.05 21.23 4.47
CA GLY A 53 0.05 21.88 5.30
C GLY A 53 -0.41 21.07 6.52
N GLU A 54 -1.49 21.54 7.14
CA GLU A 54 -2.19 20.78 8.18
C GLU A 54 -2.96 19.61 7.57
N LEU A 55 -2.89 18.47 8.26
CA LEU A 55 -3.68 17.29 7.97
C LEU A 55 -4.73 17.15 9.08
N LEU A 56 -6.00 17.13 8.70
CA LEU A 56 -7.13 17.03 9.61
C LEU A 56 -7.92 15.75 9.33
N GLU A 57 -8.15 14.96 10.38
CA GLU A 57 -9.07 13.84 10.38
C GLU A 57 -10.47 14.34 10.76
N ALA A 58 -11.45 14.10 9.88
CA ALA A 58 -12.85 14.31 10.19
C ALA A 58 -13.45 13.03 10.76
N ARG A 59 -13.98 13.10 11.99
CA ARG A 59 -14.75 12.01 12.60
C ARG A 59 -16.18 12.42 12.80
N GLU A 60 -17.08 11.66 12.19
CA GLU A 60 -18.52 11.78 12.43
C GLU A 60 -18.86 11.24 13.82
N THR A 61 -19.67 11.99 14.54
CA THR A 61 -20.29 11.58 15.80
C THR A 61 -21.82 11.64 15.62
N LYS A 62 -22.58 11.04 16.55
CA LYS A 62 -24.06 10.95 16.45
C LYS A 62 -24.80 12.27 16.17
N LYS A 63 -24.16 13.43 16.42
CA LYS A 63 -24.77 14.75 16.25
C LYS A 63 -23.87 15.82 15.59
N SER A 64 -22.60 15.52 15.31
CA SER A 64 -21.66 16.52 14.77
C SER A 64 -20.43 15.89 14.11
N VAL A 65 -19.69 16.67 13.33
CA VAL A 65 -18.38 16.30 12.80
C VAL A 65 -17.31 16.98 13.65
N THR A 66 -16.36 16.20 14.14
CA THR A 66 -15.18 16.71 14.85
C THR A 66 -13.96 16.63 13.95
N LEU A 67 -13.17 17.71 13.89
CA LEU A 67 -11.91 17.76 13.17
C LEU A 67 -10.76 17.62 14.17
N ARG A 68 -9.81 16.73 13.91
CA ARG A 68 -8.61 16.55 14.73
C ARG A 68 -7.36 16.62 13.87
N SER A 69 -6.30 17.25 14.36
CA SER A 69 -5.01 17.21 13.68
C SER A 69 -4.46 15.79 13.67
N ALA A 70 -4.01 15.34 12.51
CA ALA A 70 -3.36 14.05 12.30
C ALA A 70 -1.99 14.25 11.66
N ALA A 71 -1.05 13.38 11.98
CA ALA A 71 0.27 13.36 11.33
C ALA A 71 0.32 12.39 10.13
N HIS A 72 -0.55 11.38 10.18
CA HIS A 72 -0.64 10.28 9.22
C HIS A 72 -2.09 9.78 9.19
N LEU A 73 -2.64 9.63 7.99
CA LEU A 73 -3.93 9.00 7.72
C LEU A 73 -3.75 7.88 6.71
N GLN A 74 -4.49 6.79 6.91
CA GLN A 74 -4.48 5.63 6.04
C GLN A 74 -5.81 5.54 5.30
N PHE A 75 -5.76 5.46 3.98
CA PHE A 75 -6.93 5.28 3.14
C PHE A 75 -6.86 3.93 2.44
N ARG A 76 -7.78 3.04 2.75
CA ARG A 76 -7.86 1.73 2.09
C ARG A 76 -8.81 1.82 0.91
N ARG A 77 -8.37 1.29 -0.24
CA ARG A 77 -9.18 1.21 -1.44
C ARG A 77 -9.17 -0.22 -1.97
N SER A 78 -10.36 -0.74 -2.25
CA SER A 78 -10.55 -2.04 -2.87
C SER A 78 -11.04 -1.81 -4.30
N VAL A 79 -10.33 -2.38 -5.27
CA VAL A 79 -10.65 -2.27 -6.70
C VAL A 79 -10.80 -3.67 -7.28
N ALA A 80 -11.96 -3.93 -7.87
CA ALA A 80 -12.20 -5.16 -8.60
C ALA A 80 -11.57 -5.06 -9.99
N THR A 81 -10.57 -5.91 -10.27
CA THR A 81 -9.90 -5.98 -11.57
C THR A 81 -9.99 -7.40 -12.11
N LYS A 82 -10.59 -7.57 -13.30
CA LYS A 82 -10.64 -8.85 -14.05
C LYS A 82 -11.05 -10.08 -13.21
N GLY A 83 -12.00 -9.89 -12.28
CA GLY A 83 -12.50 -10.96 -11.41
C GLY A 83 -11.72 -11.17 -10.09
N THR A 84 -10.65 -10.41 -9.86
CA THR A 84 -9.88 -10.42 -8.60
C THR A 84 -10.05 -9.08 -7.88
N SER A 85 -10.33 -9.11 -6.58
CA SER A 85 -10.35 -7.91 -5.75
C SER A 85 -8.92 -7.60 -5.30
N VAL A 86 -8.42 -6.41 -5.67
CA VAL A 86 -7.12 -5.92 -5.22
C VAL A 86 -7.37 -4.84 -4.18
N GLU A 87 -6.76 -4.99 -3.01
CA GLU A 87 -6.79 -3.99 -1.96
C GLU A 87 -5.44 -3.31 -1.87
N TYR A 88 -5.43 -1.99 -1.82
CA TYR A 88 -4.23 -1.21 -1.57
C TYR A 88 -4.51 -0.08 -0.59
N GLN A 89 -3.43 0.38 0.04
CA GLN A 89 -3.48 1.45 1.03
C GLN A 89 -2.76 2.67 0.47
N ILE A 90 -3.40 3.83 0.59
CA ILE A 90 -2.80 5.14 0.34
C ILE A 90 -2.50 5.77 1.69
N ASP A 91 -1.24 6.12 1.93
CA ASP A 91 -0.83 6.82 3.13
C ASP A 91 -0.76 8.32 2.85
N VAL A 92 -1.40 9.12 3.69
CA VAL A 92 -1.34 10.59 3.64
C VAL A 92 -0.60 11.06 4.87
N ILE A 93 0.54 11.69 4.69
CA ILE A 93 1.41 12.12 5.78
C ILE A 93 1.75 13.60 5.69
N ARG A 94 1.99 14.22 6.85
CA ARG A 94 2.61 15.55 6.88
C ARG A 94 4.09 15.43 6.57
N GLU A 95 4.66 16.42 5.90
CA GLU A 95 6.09 16.45 5.55
C GLU A 95 6.99 16.29 6.79
N GLN A 96 6.65 16.96 7.89
CA GLN A 96 7.34 16.81 9.18
C GLN A 96 7.32 15.38 9.75
N HIS A 97 6.43 14.51 9.27
CA HIS A 97 6.28 13.12 9.71
C HIS A 97 6.98 12.12 8.77
N LEU A 98 7.55 12.59 7.65
CA LEU A 98 8.14 11.72 6.62
C LEU A 98 9.26 10.83 7.15
N LEU A 99 10.20 11.39 7.91
CA LEU A 99 11.32 10.61 8.45
C LEU A 99 10.83 9.45 9.33
N LYS A 100 9.89 9.74 10.23
CA LYS A 100 9.30 8.73 11.10
C LYS A 100 8.49 7.69 10.32
N TYR A 101 7.83 8.10 9.24
CA TYR A 101 7.13 7.18 8.35
C TYR A 101 8.11 6.23 7.62
N LEU A 102 9.23 6.73 7.12
CA LEU A 102 10.25 5.89 6.47
C LEU A 102 10.82 4.84 7.43
N GLU A 103 11.11 5.21 8.68
CA GLU A 103 11.53 4.26 9.72
C GLU A 103 10.49 3.15 9.98
N LEU A 104 9.20 3.49 9.93
CA LEU A 104 8.12 2.51 10.07
C LEU A 104 8.07 1.54 8.89
N VAL A 105 8.22 2.06 7.66
CA VAL A 105 8.24 1.26 6.43
C VAL A 105 9.44 0.31 6.44
N ASP A 106 10.64 0.80 6.75
CA ASP A 106 11.84 -0.03 6.83
C ASP A 106 11.67 -1.14 7.86
N GLY A 107 11.12 -0.82 9.04
CA GLY A 107 10.82 -1.82 10.06
C GLY A 107 9.76 -2.85 9.64
N GLU A 108 8.79 -2.49 8.79
CA GLU A 108 7.84 -3.46 8.21
C GLU A 108 8.48 -4.34 7.14
N LEU A 109 9.33 -3.76 6.28
CA LEU A 109 10.06 -4.48 5.24
C LEU A 109 10.99 -5.52 5.86
N GLU A 110 11.73 -5.16 6.90
CA GLU A 110 12.59 -6.09 7.63
C GLU A 110 11.80 -7.25 8.25
N ARG A 111 10.67 -6.95 8.90
CA ARG A 111 9.78 -7.96 9.49
C ARG A 111 9.21 -8.90 8.43
N THR A 112 8.74 -8.35 7.32
CA THR A 112 8.20 -9.12 6.19
C THR A 112 9.27 -10.00 5.57
N GLY A 113 10.46 -9.46 5.33
CA GLY A 113 11.62 -10.21 4.87
C GLY A 113 12.00 -11.36 5.80
N CYS A 114 11.98 -11.13 7.12
CA CYS A 114 12.21 -12.20 8.10
C CYS A 114 11.16 -13.32 8.02
N LEU A 115 9.88 -12.96 7.89
CA LEU A 115 8.79 -13.94 7.76
C LEU A 115 8.89 -14.75 6.47
N LEU A 116 9.23 -14.10 5.35
CA LEU A 116 9.44 -14.77 4.06
C LEU A 116 10.62 -15.73 4.12
N ARG A 117 11.76 -15.30 4.69
CA ARG A 117 12.94 -16.16 4.90
C ARG A 117 12.62 -17.38 5.76
N ARG A 118 11.86 -17.20 6.85
CA ARG A 118 11.40 -18.31 7.71
C ARG A 118 10.51 -19.30 6.96
N ARG A 119 9.58 -18.82 6.13
CA ARG A 119 8.70 -19.68 5.31
C ARG A 119 9.48 -20.45 4.24
N HIS A 120 10.51 -19.84 3.64
CA HIS A 120 11.38 -20.51 2.68
C HIS A 120 12.21 -21.61 3.34
N MET A 121 12.83 -21.33 4.49
CA MET A 121 13.58 -22.32 5.28
C MET A 121 12.69 -23.47 5.81
N GLY A 122 11.44 -23.17 6.19
CA GLY A 122 10.47 -24.19 6.61
C GLY A 122 10.01 -25.12 5.48
N LYS A 123 10.07 -24.70 4.22
CA LYS A 123 9.79 -25.56 3.05
C LYS A 123 10.99 -26.43 2.65
N LEU A 124 12.22 -25.93 2.81
CA LEU A 124 13.45 -26.70 2.56
C LEU A 124 13.72 -27.77 3.64
N GLY A 125 13.18 -27.61 4.85
CA GLY A 125 13.30 -28.59 5.94
C GLY A 125 12.45 -29.87 5.80
N CYS A 126 11.53 -29.94 4.82
CA CYS A 126 10.66 -31.11 4.60
C CYS A 126 11.02 -31.94 3.36
N HIS A 127 12.14 -31.65 2.67
CA HIS A 127 12.59 -32.38 1.48
C HIS A 127 14.03 -32.88 1.60
N GLY A 128 14.33 -33.60 2.67
CA GLY A 128 15.55 -34.39 2.67
C GLY A 128 15.93 -34.96 4.01
N ILE A 129 15.30 -36.08 4.41
CA ILE A 129 16.03 -37.16 5.09
C ILE A 129 15.37 -38.50 4.71
N SER A 130 15.88 -39.14 3.66
CA SER A 130 15.93 -40.61 3.63
C SER A 130 17.40 -40.99 3.43
N PHE A 131 18.17 -40.82 4.50
CA PHE A 131 19.39 -41.59 4.69
C PHE A 131 18.97 -43.04 4.91
N LEU A 132 19.25 -43.90 3.93
CA LEU A 132 19.41 -45.33 4.17
C LEU A 132 20.61 -45.52 5.12
N PRO A 133 20.51 -46.46 6.07
CA PRO A 133 21.69 -47.22 6.43
C PRO A 133 21.45 -48.73 6.36
N THR A 134 22.39 -49.37 5.66
CA THR A 134 22.83 -50.79 5.68
C THR A 134 21.85 -51.87 5.27
#